data_AF-A0A3R9R750-F1
#
_entry.id   AF-A0A3R9R750-F1
#
_cell.length_a   1.000
_cell.length_b   1.000
_cell.length_c   1.000
_cell.angle_alpha   90.00
_cell.angle_beta   90.00
_cell.angle_gamma   90.00
#
_symmetry.space_group_name_H-M   'P 1'
#
loop_
_entity.id
_entity.type
_entity.pdbx_description
1 polymer ?
#
loop_
_entity_poly.entity_id
_entity_poly.type
_entity_poly.pdbx_seq_one_letter_code
_entity_poly.pdbx_strand_id
1 'polypeptide(L)'
;KSVIIKRTVWEDMINHCKQELPFEACGLVSGNAGKCDDMWRMKNRKKSRHSFEISQKEIDETFRAIEAKGQTLTGIYHSHPTAAPYPSPHDITNNHYPHAAYFIISFLRSKPQVKCWRMENKNTIPVKIKV
;
A
#
# COMPACT_ATOMS: atom_id res chain seq x y z
N LYS A 1 6.79 16.13 -4.07
CA LYS A 1 6.75 15.09 -5.12
C LYS A 1 5.33 14.54 -5.24
N SER A 2 4.93 13.98 -6.38
CA SER A 2 3.60 13.36 -6.58
C SER A 2 3.71 11.93 -7.08
N VAL A 3 2.70 11.11 -6.80
CA VAL A 3 2.46 9.80 -7.39
C VAL A 3 1.20 9.87 -8.26
N ILE A 4 1.23 9.18 -9.40
CA ILE A 4 0.07 9.09 -10.30
C ILE A 4 -0.46 7.67 -10.19
N ILE A 5 -1.74 7.54 -9.85
CA ILE A 5 -2.41 6.26 -9.67
C ILE A 5 -3.62 6.17 -10.59
N LYS A 6 -3.75 5.06 -11.31
CA LYS A 6 -4.90 4.82 -12.18
C LYS A 6 -6.18 4.81 -11.35
N ARG A 7 -7.24 5.45 -11.86
CA ARG A 7 -8.56 5.54 -11.20
C ARG A 7 -9.08 4.20 -10.67
N THR A 8 -8.97 3.16 -11.48
CA THR A 8 -9.42 1.81 -11.10
C THR A 8 -8.61 1.24 -9.93
N VAL A 9 -7.29 1.39 -9.95
CA VAL A 9 -6.39 0.96 -8.85
C VAL A 9 -6.73 1.72 -7.57
N TRP A 10 -6.98 3.02 -7.67
CA TRP A 10 -7.37 3.85 -6.53
C TRP A 10 -8.66 3.35 -5.87
N GLU A 11 -9.69 3.08 -6.66
CA GLU A 11 -11.00 2.61 -6.17
C GLU A 11 -10.91 1.19 -5.62
N ASP A 12 -10.22 0.28 -6.32
CA ASP A 12 -10.02 -1.10 -5.90
C ASP A 12 -9.24 -1.21 -4.61
N MET A 13 -8.24 -0.33 -4.40
CA MET A 13 -7.46 -0.26 -3.17
C MET A 13 -8.36 0.09 -1.98
N ILE A 14 -9.20 1.12 -2.10
CA ILE A 14 -10.13 1.51 -1.03
C ILE A 14 -11.14 0.40 -0.77
N ASN A 15 -11.69 -0.21 -1.83
CA ASN A 15 -12.67 -1.28 -1.72
C ASN A 15 -12.10 -2.53 -1.06
N HIS A 16 -10.90 -2.95 -1.45
CA HIS A 16 -10.22 -4.08 -0.81
C HIS A 16 -9.99 -3.81 0.68
N CYS A 17 -9.45 -2.65 1.01
CA CYS A 17 -9.24 -2.25 2.40
C CYS A 17 -10.54 -2.22 3.23
N LYS A 18 -11.67 -1.90 2.61
CA LYS A 18 -12.98 -1.93 3.26
C LYS A 18 -13.50 -3.36 3.48
N GLN A 19 -13.24 -4.26 2.53
CA GLN A 19 -13.67 -5.67 2.58
C GLN A 19 -12.97 -6.47 3.67
N GLU A 20 -11.71 -6.14 3.99
CA GLU A 20 -10.92 -6.84 5.00
C GLU A 20 -11.21 -6.38 6.44
N LEU A 21 -12.03 -5.34 6.64
CA LEU A 21 -12.41 -4.90 7.98
C LEU A 21 -13.03 -6.07 8.76
N PRO A 22 -12.67 -6.23 10.06
CA PRO A 22 -11.95 -5.28 10.90
C PRO A 22 -10.41 -5.39 10.85
N PHE A 23 -9.85 -6.24 10.00
CA PHE A 23 -8.41 -6.48 9.91
C PHE A 23 -7.74 -5.50 8.96
N GLU A 24 -6.41 -5.36 9.08
CA GLU A 24 -5.64 -4.63 8.09
C GLU A 24 -5.57 -5.40 6.77
N ALA A 25 -6.01 -4.78 5.69
CA ALA A 25 -5.63 -5.17 4.34
C ALA A 25 -4.21 -4.70 4.02
N CYS A 26 -3.54 -5.42 3.14
CA CYS A 26 -2.26 -5.00 2.57
C CYS A 26 -2.16 -5.39 1.10
N GLY A 27 -1.20 -4.80 0.40
CA GLY A 27 -0.81 -5.26 -0.92
C GLY A 27 0.21 -4.40 -1.62
N LEU A 28 0.49 -4.79 -2.87
CA LEU A 28 1.48 -4.16 -3.72
C LEU A 28 0.80 -3.42 -4.87
N VAL A 29 1.50 -2.42 -5.39
CA VAL A 29 1.08 -1.62 -6.54
C VAL A 29 2.24 -1.59 -7.52
N SER A 30 1.97 -1.88 -8.79
CA SER A 30 2.98 -1.88 -9.84
C SER A 30 2.60 -0.97 -10.99
N GLY A 31 3.57 -0.67 -11.83
CA GLY A 31 3.35 0.05 -13.08
C GLY A 31 4.65 0.47 -13.73
N ASN A 32 4.53 1.41 -14.66
CA ASN A 32 5.62 1.88 -15.50
C ASN A 32 5.86 3.37 -15.35
N ALA A 33 7.13 3.79 -15.52
CA ALA A 33 7.55 5.18 -15.39
C ALA A 33 7.08 5.86 -14.08
N GLY A 34 7.07 5.11 -12.97
CA GLY A 34 6.65 5.59 -11.66
C GLY A 34 5.13 5.81 -11.49
N LYS A 35 4.30 5.28 -12.40
CA LYS A 35 2.84 5.25 -12.29
C LYS A 35 2.37 3.98 -11.57
N CYS A 36 1.22 4.08 -10.93
CA CYS A 36 0.54 2.97 -10.26
C CYS A 36 -0.60 2.48 -11.16
N ASP A 37 -0.31 1.46 -11.97
CA ASP A 37 -1.15 0.98 -13.07
C ASP A 37 -1.95 -0.28 -12.71
N ASP A 38 -1.41 -1.12 -11.83
CA ASP A 38 -2.00 -2.38 -11.38
C ASP A 38 -1.89 -2.56 -9.85
N MET A 39 -2.84 -3.29 -9.27
CA MET A 39 -2.88 -3.61 -7.83
C MET A 39 -2.80 -5.12 -7.61
N TRP A 40 -2.10 -5.52 -6.56
CA TRP A 40 -1.94 -6.91 -6.14
C TRP A 40 -2.36 -7.04 -4.68
N ARG A 41 -3.52 -7.67 -4.45
CA ARG A 41 -4.05 -7.93 -3.11
C ARG A 41 -3.19 -8.98 -2.42
N MET A 42 -2.75 -8.70 -1.19
CA MET A 42 -1.98 -9.64 -0.39
C MET A 42 -2.79 -10.08 0.81
N LYS A 43 -2.65 -11.36 1.18
CA LYS A 43 -3.30 -11.92 2.35
C LYS A 43 -2.55 -11.52 3.63
N ASN A 44 -3.22 -10.78 4.51
CA ASN A 44 -2.72 -10.56 5.86
C ASN A 44 -2.83 -11.86 6.69
N ARG A 45 -1.71 -12.56 6.88
CA ARG A 45 -1.66 -13.82 7.64
C ARG A 45 -1.90 -13.65 9.13
N LYS A 46 -1.60 -12.47 9.69
CA LYS A 46 -1.83 -12.17 11.11
C LYS A 46 -3.30 -11.99 11.45
N LYS A 47 -4.15 -11.66 10.47
CA LYS A 47 -5.56 -11.24 10.70
C LYS A 47 -5.64 -10.28 11.89
N SER A 48 -4.76 -9.27 11.87
CA SER A 48 -4.62 -8.29 12.95
C SER A 48 -5.22 -6.97 12.51
N ARG A 49 -5.69 -6.18 13.49
CA ARG A 49 -6.25 -4.84 13.29
C ARG A 49 -5.19 -3.74 13.19
N HIS A 50 -3.94 -4.08 13.49
CA HIS A 50 -2.84 -3.12 13.71
C HIS A 50 -1.52 -3.53 13.05
N SER A 51 -1.51 -4.66 12.35
CA SER A 51 -0.34 -5.13 11.62
C SER A 51 -0.74 -6.09 10.52
N PHE A 52 0.10 -6.19 9.51
CA PHE A 52 0.01 -7.22 8.50
C PHE A 52 1.29 -8.03 8.40
N GLU A 53 1.16 -9.25 7.87
CA GLU A 53 2.28 -10.10 7.50
C GLU A 53 1.92 -10.86 6.24
N ILE A 54 2.81 -10.82 5.26
CA ILE A 54 2.64 -11.48 3.97
C ILE A 54 3.70 -12.59 3.90
N SER A 55 3.33 -13.77 3.40
CA SER A 55 4.34 -14.82 3.21
C SER A 55 5.32 -14.47 2.12
N GLN A 56 6.60 -14.85 2.33
CA GLN A 56 7.64 -14.70 1.31
C GLN A 56 7.24 -15.34 -0.03
N LYS A 57 6.61 -16.52 -0.02
CA LYS A 57 6.11 -17.18 -1.23
C LYS A 57 5.17 -16.30 -2.06
N GLU A 58 4.22 -15.64 -1.39
CA GLU A 58 3.23 -14.78 -2.04
C GLU A 58 3.87 -13.49 -2.58
N ILE A 59 4.85 -12.95 -1.84
CA ILE A 59 5.69 -11.84 -2.30
C ILE A 59 6.42 -12.23 -3.59
N ASP A 60 7.13 -13.37 -3.58
CA ASP A 60 7.93 -13.83 -4.71
C ASP A 60 7.07 -14.12 -5.95
N GLU A 61 5.92 -14.79 -5.77
CA GLU A 61 4.95 -15.05 -6.84
C GLU A 61 4.42 -13.74 -7.46
N THR A 62 4.16 -12.74 -6.61
CA THR A 62 3.69 -11.43 -7.08
C THR A 62 4.77 -10.68 -7.83
N PHE A 63 6.03 -10.68 -7.35
CA PHE A 63 7.13 -10.04 -8.07
C PHE A 63 7.35 -10.66 -9.45
N ARG A 64 7.26 -11.99 -9.57
CA ARG A 64 7.29 -12.67 -10.88
C ARG A 64 6.15 -12.24 -11.79
N ALA A 65 4.94 -12.07 -11.25
CA ALA A 65 3.79 -11.60 -12.03
C ALA A 65 3.93 -10.14 -12.46
N ILE A 66 4.49 -9.28 -11.62
CA ILE A 66 4.83 -7.88 -11.94
C ILE A 66 5.85 -7.84 -13.09
N GLU A 67 6.92 -8.64 -12.98
CA GLU A 67 7.97 -8.72 -14.00
C GLU A 67 7.44 -9.27 -15.33
N ALA A 68 6.59 -10.31 -15.30
CA ALA A 68 5.96 -10.86 -16.49
C ALA A 68 5.07 -9.85 -17.24
N LYS A 69 4.57 -8.81 -16.55
CA LYS A 69 3.85 -7.68 -17.15
C LYS A 69 4.77 -6.54 -17.61
N GLY A 70 6.08 -6.70 -17.48
CA GLY A 70 7.08 -5.67 -17.79
C GLY A 70 6.93 -4.43 -16.91
N GLN A 71 6.48 -4.61 -15.66
CA GLN A 71 6.26 -3.54 -14.69
C GLN A 71 7.29 -3.60 -13.56
N THR A 72 7.31 -2.54 -12.74
CA THR A 72 8.10 -2.50 -11.51
C THR A 72 7.19 -2.20 -10.32
N LEU A 73 7.66 -2.49 -9.11
CA LEU A 73 6.97 -2.07 -7.88
C LEU A 73 7.00 -0.54 -7.78
N THR A 74 5.82 0.09 -7.77
CA THR A 74 5.69 1.54 -7.64
C THR A 74 5.07 1.97 -6.32
N GLY A 75 4.38 1.06 -5.63
CA GLY A 75 3.84 1.33 -4.32
C GLY A 75 3.51 0.10 -3.49
N ILE A 76 3.27 0.36 -2.21
CA ILE A 76 2.79 -0.58 -1.21
C ILE A 76 1.58 0.09 -0.58
N TYR A 77 0.53 -0.66 -0.28
CA TYR A 77 -0.59 -0.13 0.46
C TYR A 77 -0.97 -1.01 1.65
N HIS A 78 -1.50 -0.37 2.68
CA HIS A 78 -2.18 -1.04 3.77
C HIS A 78 -3.26 -0.15 4.36
N SER A 79 -4.16 -0.78 5.12
CA SER A 79 -5.23 -0.05 5.80
C SER A 79 -4.99 0.06 7.29
N HIS A 80 -5.40 1.17 7.88
CA HIS A 80 -5.58 1.35 9.31
C HIS A 80 -7.09 1.34 9.63
N PRO A 81 -7.64 0.24 10.19
CA PRO A 81 -9.05 0.14 10.56
C PRO A 81 -9.48 1.22 11.56
N THR A 82 -8.62 1.56 12.51
CA THR A 82 -8.95 2.45 13.64
C THR A 82 -7.92 3.54 13.90
N ALA A 83 -6.97 3.77 13.00
CA ALA A 83 -5.92 4.77 13.17
C ALA A 83 -5.84 5.72 11.99
N ALA A 84 -5.25 6.89 12.18
CA ALA A 84 -5.05 7.89 11.14
C ALA A 84 -4.15 7.35 10.00
N PRO A 85 -4.25 7.89 8.77
CA PRO A 85 -3.47 7.42 7.62
C PRO A 85 -2.04 7.97 7.66
N TYR A 86 -1.29 7.63 8.70
CA TYR A 86 0.08 8.06 8.96
C TYR A 86 0.94 6.83 9.26
N PRO A 87 2.18 6.70 8.73
CA PRO A 87 3.00 5.52 8.92
C PRO A 87 3.28 5.28 10.40
N SER A 88 3.05 4.06 10.87
CA SER A 88 3.40 3.65 12.22
C SER A 88 4.93 3.52 12.38
N PRO A 89 5.47 3.53 13.61
CA PRO A 89 6.89 3.23 13.84
C PRO A 89 7.32 1.88 13.26
N HIS A 90 6.41 0.90 13.21
CA HIS A 90 6.64 -0.40 12.60
C HIS A 90 6.79 -0.28 11.08
N ASP A 91 5.91 0.49 10.42
CA ASP A 91 5.98 0.73 8.97
C ASP A 91 7.29 1.40 8.57
N ILE A 92 7.73 2.39 9.37
CA ILE A 92 8.98 3.14 9.12
C ILE A 92 10.20 2.24 9.27
N THR A 93 10.18 1.36 10.28
CA THR A 93 11.33 0.48 10.59
C THR A 93 11.44 -0.68 9.62
N ASN A 94 10.31 -1.21 9.13
CA ASN A 94 10.24 -2.36 8.23
C ASN A 94 10.10 -1.97 6.75
N ASN A 95 10.47 -0.74 6.39
CA ASN A 95 10.47 -0.32 4.99
C ASN A 95 11.70 -0.86 4.24
N HIS A 96 11.54 -1.98 3.56
CA HIS A 96 12.58 -2.55 2.68
C HIS A 96 12.56 -1.95 1.26
N TYR A 97 11.60 -1.06 0.94
CA TYR A 97 11.40 -0.51 -0.40
C TYR A 97 11.42 1.04 -0.37
N PRO A 98 12.60 1.66 -0.21
CA PRO A 98 12.73 3.11 0.04
C PRO A 98 12.16 3.99 -1.08
N HIS A 99 12.06 3.47 -2.31
CA HIS A 99 11.54 4.21 -3.45
C HIS A 99 10.03 4.04 -3.70
N ALA A 100 9.38 3.10 -3.02
CA ALA A 100 7.96 2.82 -3.21
C ALA A 100 7.09 3.91 -2.57
N ALA A 101 5.96 4.21 -3.21
CA ALA A 101 4.90 5.01 -2.62
C ALA A 101 4.12 4.18 -1.60
N TYR A 102 4.07 4.61 -0.34
CA TYR A 102 3.29 3.97 0.72
C TYR A 102 1.91 4.62 0.85
N PHE A 103 0.87 3.93 0.39
CA PHE A 103 -0.52 4.36 0.53
C PHE A 103 -1.11 3.80 1.83
N ILE A 104 -1.64 4.68 2.67
CA ILE A 104 -2.29 4.29 3.93
C ILE A 104 -3.75 4.72 3.87
N ILE A 105 -4.63 3.73 3.98
CA ILE A 105 -6.09 3.90 3.92
C ILE A 105 -6.64 3.81 5.34
N SER A 106 -7.17 4.91 5.85
CA SER A 106 -7.73 4.98 7.21
C SER A 106 -9.26 4.91 7.18
N PHE A 107 -9.82 4.08 8.06
CA PHE A 107 -11.26 4.00 8.34
C PHE A 107 -11.64 4.57 9.71
N LEU A 108 -10.75 5.36 10.33
CA LEU A 108 -11.01 6.02 11.61
C LEU A 108 -12.25 6.94 11.58
N ARG A 109 -12.59 7.46 10.40
CA ARG A 109 -13.76 8.33 10.18
C ARG A 109 -14.75 7.64 9.24
N SER A 110 -15.99 8.13 9.23
CA SER A 110 -17.07 7.61 8.37
C SER A 110 -16.72 7.62 6.88
N LYS A 111 -15.95 8.61 6.43
CA LYS A 111 -15.38 8.65 5.08
C LYS A 111 -13.92 8.15 5.13
N PRO A 112 -13.55 7.13 4.34
CA PRO A 112 -12.17 6.66 4.27
C PRO A 112 -11.22 7.77 3.85
N GLN A 113 -10.07 7.87 4.52
CA GLN A 113 -9.03 8.83 4.19
C GLN A 113 -7.82 8.09 3.62
N VAL A 114 -7.29 8.55 2.50
CA VAL A 114 -6.08 7.97 1.90
C VAL A 114 -4.98 9.02 1.90
N LYS A 115 -3.81 8.65 2.41
CA LYS A 115 -2.59 9.46 2.30
C LYS A 115 -1.46 8.62 1.73
N CYS A 116 -0.50 9.29 1.11
CA CYS A 116 0.68 8.64 0.54
C CYS A 116 1.95 9.22 1.14
N TRP A 117 2.91 8.34 1.40
CA TRP A 117 4.18 8.64 2.04
C TRP A 117 5.33 8.03 1.24
N ARG A 118 6.51 8.63 1.36
CA ARG A 118 7.80 7.96 1.11
C ARG A 118 8.55 7.91 2.42
N MET A 119 9.26 6.81 2.65
CA MET A 119 10.01 6.61 3.88
C MET A 119 11.49 6.43 3.51
N GLU A 120 12.30 7.44 3.82
CA GLU A 120 13.73 7.48 3.49
C GLU A 120 14.50 7.82 4.77
N ASN A 121 15.48 6.99 5.16
CA ASN A 121 16.31 7.21 6.36
C ASN A 121 15.50 7.50 7.63
N LYS A 122 14.42 6.73 7.87
CA LYS A 122 13.45 6.91 8.98
C LYS A 122 12.60 8.18 8.94
N ASN A 123 12.75 9.02 7.91
CA ASN A 123 11.90 10.19 7.71
C ASN A 123 10.69 9.85 6.86
N THR A 124 9.52 10.38 7.25
CA THR A 124 8.26 10.26 6.51
C THR A 124 8.01 11.51 5.68
N ILE A 125 8.02 11.37 4.36
CA ILE A 125 7.84 12.48 3.42
C ILE A 125 6.44 12.35 2.79
N PRO A 126 5.54 13.33 2.96
CA PRO A 126 4.22 13.28 2.32
C PRO A 126 4.33 13.38 0.79
N VAL A 127 3.55 12.57 0.09
CA VAL A 127 3.48 12.53 -1.38
C VAL A 127 2.08 12.93 -1.83
N LYS A 128 1.99 13.87 -2.78
CA LYS A 128 0.71 14.26 -3.37
C LYS A 128 0.20 13.13 -4.28
N ILE A 129 -1.06 12.76 -4.13
CA ILE A 129 -1.70 11.73 -4.97
C ILE A 129 -2.42 12.42 -6.13
N LYS A 130 -2.20 11.92 -7.35
CA LYS A 130 -2.94 12.31 -8.55
C LYS A 130 -3.63 11.07 -9.10
N VAL A 131 -4.95 11.12 -9.21
CA VAL A 131 -5.80 10.00 -9.66
C VAL A 131 -6.32 10.26 -11.07
#